data_AF-A0AAV0CRM6-F1
#
_entry.id   AF-A0AAV0CRM6-F1
#
_cell.length_a   1.000
_cell.length_b   1.000
_cell.length_c   1.000
_cell.angle_alpha   90.00
_cell.angle_beta   90.00
_cell.angle_gamma   90.00
#
_symmetry.space_group_name_H-M   'P 1'
#
loop_
_entity.id
_entity.type
_entity.pdbx_description
1 polymer ?
#
loop_
_entity_poly.entity_id
_entity_poly.type
_entity_poly.pdbx_seq_one_letter_code
_entity_poly.pdbx_strand_id
1 'polypeptide(L)'
;MKMVPEKLGGNAQKDEILDVMHDSIYDSHYMQEFEEKWLHMIQRFSLEEHDWLGVMYNERKRRVPCYLKPTFWAGMSTTQRSESINAFFDKFVNSKTTLKQFVEQYRCALRDKVEKEFQADINSFTNLIPCVTRYPMEKQVQQIYTLSKFAEFQRELFEGKLYCDILLCEDGRKYTVQEHMDINGFKKNVNFYIDFDPITCFGICSCHLFDFRGMICRHLLVVFNWLDIHHLPEVYLMSR
;
A
#
# COMPACT_ATOMS: atom_id res chain seq x y z
N MET A 1 -12.11 -2.86 -13.33
CA MET A 1 -11.51 -3.09 -14.67
C MET A 1 -12.47 -3.80 -15.65
N LYS A 2 -13.72 -3.34 -15.82
CA LYS A 2 -14.68 -4.02 -16.73
C LYS A 2 -14.44 -3.76 -18.23
N MET A 3 -13.62 -2.78 -18.59
CA MET A 3 -13.43 -2.31 -19.98
C MET A 3 -12.17 -2.88 -20.66
N VAL A 4 -11.28 -3.54 -19.93
CA VAL A 4 -9.98 -4.03 -20.44
C VAL A 4 -10.16 -5.15 -21.47
N PRO A 5 -11.07 -6.13 -21.28
CA PRO A 5 -11.29 -7.18 -22.26
C PRO A 5 -11.82 -6.63 -23.60
N GLU A 6 -12.66 -5.60 -23.60
CA GLU A 6 -13.27 -5.09 -24.85
C GLU A 6 -12.25 -4.42 -25.77
N LYS A 7 -11.13 -3.91 -25.23
CA LYS A 7 -10.12 -3.15 -25.98
C LYS A 7 -9.02 -4.01 -26.61
N LEU A 8 -8.88 -5.28 -26.21
CA LEU A 8 -7.91 -6.24 -26.75
C LEU A 8 -8.48 -7.10 -27.90
N GLY A 9 -9.74 -6.88 -28.29
CA GLY A 9 -10.37 -7.58 -29.41
C GLY A 9 -10.50 -9.11 -29.22
N GLY A 10 -10.51 -9.84 -30.34
CA GLY A 10 -10.58 -11.31 -30.43
C GLY A 10 -9.21 -12.00 -30.46
N ASN A 11 -8.21 -11.45 -29.76
CA ASN A 11 -6.89 -12.05 -29.71
C ASN A 11 -6.93 -13.36 -28.91
N ALA A 12 -6.42 -14.46 -29.47
CA ALA A 12 -6.43 -15.77 -28.83
C ALA A 12 -5.57 -15.83 -27.56
N GLN A 13 -4.63 -14.90 -27.39
CA GLN A 13 -3.73 -14.80 -26.23
C GLN A 13 -4.19 -13.74 -25.20
N LYS A 14 -5.42 -13.25 -25.33
CA LYS A 14 -5.93 -12.13 -24.55
C LYS A 14 -5.87 -12.34 -23.04
N ASP A 15 -6.21 -13.53 -22.56
CA ASP A 15 -6.19 -13.83 -21.13
C ASP A 15 -4.75 -13.81 -20.59
N GLU A 16 -3.79 -14.34 -21.36
CA GLU A 16 -2.37 -14.30 -21.01
C GLU A 16 -1.81 -12.86 -21.03
N ILE A 17 -2.20 -12.04 -22.01
CA ILE A 17 -1.84 -10.61 -22.07
C ILE A 17 -2.39 -9.87 -20.85
N LEU A 18 -3.63 -10.16 -20.46
CA LEU A 18 -4.27 -9.54 -19.29
C LEU A 18 -3.55 -9.92 -17.99
N ASP A 19 -3.17 -11.19 -17.83
CA ASP A 19 -2.46 -11.67 -16.64
C ASP A 19 -1.08 -11.01 -16.52
N VAL A 20 -0.29 -10.99 -17.61
CA VAL A 20 1.03 -10.36 -17.63
C VAL A 20 0.92 -8.84 -17.41
N MET A 21 -0.11 -8.21 -17.95
CA MET A 21 -0.37 -6.79 -17.73
C MET A 21 -0.75 -6.50 -16.28
N HIS A 22 -1.59 -7.35 -15.67
CA HIS A 22 -1.99 -7.21 -14.28
C HIS A 22 -0.76 -7.34 -13.37
N ASP A 23 0.07 -8.37 -13.57
CA ASP A 23 1.33 -8.55 -12.84
C ASP A 23 2.28 -7.35 -13.04
N SER A 24 2.38 -6.82 -14.26
CA SER A 24 3.21 -5.65 -14.55
C SER A 24 2.70 -4.41 -13.80
N ILE A 25 1.40 -4.14 -13.80
CA ILE A 25 0.84 -2.93 -13.18
C ILE A 25 0.84 -3.04 -11.65
N TYR A 26 0.44 -4.19 -11.10
CA TYR A 26 0.15 -4.32 -9.67
C TYR A 26 1.28 -4.94 -8.86
N ASP A 27 2.08 -5.83 -9.46
CA ASP A 27 3.14 -6.56 -8.76
C ASP A 27 4.55 -5.97 -9.02
N SER A 28 4.63 -4.81 -9.67
CA SER A 28 5.86 -4.03 -9.79
C SER A 28 6.09 -3.17 -8.55
N HIS A 29 7.25 -3.34 -7.91
CA HIS A 29 7.55 -2.69 -6.64
C HIS A 29 8.11 -1.28 -6.85
N TYR A 30 8.91 -1.10 -7.89
CA TYR A 30 9.58 0.15 -8.27
C TYR A 30 9.38 0.45 -9.77
N MET A 31 9.61 1.71 -10.15
CA MET A 31 9.36 2.20 -11.51
C MET A 31 10.14 1.41 -12.57
N GLN A 32 11.39 1.02 -12.27
CA GLN A 32 12.22 0.26 -13.21
C GLN A 32 11.68 -1.17 -13.46
N GLU A 33 11.23 -1.90 -12.43
CA GLU A 33 10.60 -3.23 -12.59
C GLU A 33 9.37 -3.14 -13.50
N PHE A 34 8.57 -2.09 -13.35
CA PHE A 34 7.43 -1.84 -14.23
C PHE A 34 7.88 -1.64 -15.68
N GLU A 35 8.87 -0.77 -15.93
CA GLU A 35 9.34 -0.49 -17.30
C GLU A 35 9.90 -1.74 -17.98
N GLU A 36 10.65 -2.56 -17.24
CA GLU A 36 11.19 -3.84 -17.73
C GLU A 36 10.08 -4.85 -18.05
N LYS A 37 9.15 -5.08 -17.11
CA LYS A 37 8.01 -6.00 -17.31
C LYS A 37 7.09 -5.53 -18.44
N TRP A 38 6.79 -4.24 -18.50
CA TRP A 38 5.94 -3.66 -19.55
C TRP A 38 6.59 -3.80 -20.93
N LEU A 39 7.88 -3.48 -21.06
CA LEU A 39 8.62 -3.63 -22.31
C LEU A 39 8.63 -5.10 -22.76
N HIS A 40 8.91 -6.02 -21.84
CA HIS A 40 8.90 -7.46 -22.12
C HIS A 40 7.53 -7.96 -22.60
N MET A 41 6.44 -7.48 -21.98
CA MET A 41 5.07 -7.79 -22.43
C MET A 41 4.82 -7.29 -23.86
N ILE A 42 5.16 -6.03 -24.15
CA ILE A 42 4.96 -5.43 -25.47
C ILE A 42 5.72 -6.20 -26.56
N GLN A 43 6.96 -6.61 -26.28
CA GLN A 43 7.79 -7.38 -27.21
C GLN A 43 7.28 -8.82 -27.39
N ARG A 44 6.93 -9.50 -26.30
CA ARG A 44 6.47 -10.92 -26.32
C ARG A 44 5.22 -11.11 -27.17
N PHE A 45 4.30 -10.16 -27.13
CA PHE A 45 3.02 -10.24 -27.82
C PHE A 45 2.95 -9.36 -29.08
N SER A 46 4.07 -8.75 -29.49
CA SER A 46 4.17 -7.85 -30.65
C SER A 46 3.10 -6.75 -30.65
N LEU A 47 2.98 -6.04 -29.53
CA LEU A 47 1.92 -5.06 -29.26
C LEU A 47 2.39 -3.61 -29.46
N GLU A 48 3.50 -3.38 -30.18
CA GLU A 48 4.13 -2.06 -30.30
C GLU A 48 3.22 -0.99 -30.91
N GLU A 49 2.36 -1.40 -31.86
CA GLU A 49 1.45 -0.51 -32.58
C GLU A 49 0.05 -0.43 -31.94
N HIS A 50 -0.16 -1.02 -30.76
CA HIS A 50 -1.49 -1.07 -30.16
C HIS A 50 -1.84 0.26 -29.46
N ASP A 51 -2.60 1.12 -30.13
CA ASP A 51 -2.99 2.47 -29.68
C ASP A 51 -3.42 2.55 -28.21
N TRP A 52 -4.29 1.65 -27.77
CA TRP A 52 -4.79 1.65 -26.39
C TRP A 52 -3.68 1.40 -25.34
N LEU A 53 -2.70 0.55 -25.66
CA LEU A 53 -1.56 0.31 -24.77
C LEU A 53 -0.62 1.51 -24.75
N GLY A 54 -0.46 2.20 -25.88
CA GLY A 54 0.25 3.48 -25.94
C GLY A 54 -0.39 4.53 -25.03
N VAL A 55 -1.72 4.66 -25.04
CA VAL A 55 -2.45 5.56 -24.13
C VAL A 55 -2.27 5.15 -22.66
N MET A 56 -2.37 3.85 -22.35
CA MET A 56 -2.17 3.35 -20.98
C MET A 56 -0.74 3.62 -20.48
N TYR A 57 0.26 3.40 -21.34
CA TYR A 57 1.65 3.68 -21.01
C TYR A 57 1.89 5.18 -20.78
N ASN A 58 1.29 6.06 -21.58
CA ASN A 58 1.39 7.51 -21.37
C ASN A 58 0.76 7.96 -20.04
N GLU A 59 -0.31 7.31 -19.60
CA GLU A 59 -0.97 7.59 -18.32
C GLU A 59 -0.37 6.82 -17.12
N ARG A 60 0.73 6.07 -17.31
CA ARG A 60 1.31 5.21 -16.26
C ARG A 60 1.64 5.95 -14.98
N LYS A 61 2.17 7.18 -15.09
CA LYS A 61 2.53 8.02 -13.94
C LYS A 61 1.33 8.38 -13.05
N ARG A 62 0.12 8.33 -13.59
CA ARG A 62 -1.13 8.63 -12.88
C ARG A 62 -1.91 7.40 -12.42
N ARG A 63 -1.57 6.21 -12.93
CA ARG A 63 -2.40 5.00 -12.76
C ARG A 63 -1.67 3.80 -12.18
N VAL A 64 -0.36 3.73 -12.36
CA VAL A 64 0.44 2.60 -11.89
C VAL A 64 0.88 2.86 -10.44
N PRO A 65 0.57 1.95 -9.50
CA PRO A 65 0.89 2.12 -8.08
C PRO A 65 2.35 2.49 -7.79
N CYS A 66 3.34 1.85 -8.46
CA CYS A 66 4.76 2.14 -8.22
C CYS A 66 5.17 3.57 -8.57
N TYR A 67 4.43 4.26 -9.45
CA TYR A 67 4.65 5.66 -9.80
C TYR A 67 3.97 6.64 -8.82
N LEU A 68 2.92 6.20 -8.13
CA LEU A 68 2.13 7.01 -7.21
C LEU A 68 2.66 6.96 -5.78
N LYS A 69 3.42 5.91 -5.45
CA LYS A 69 4.06 5.66 -4.15
C LYS A 69 4.81 6.85 -3.54
N PRO A 70 5.58 7.66 -4.30
CA PRO A 70 6.27 8.84 -3.74
C PRO A 70 5.35 10.02 -3.35
N THR A 71 4.03 9.91 -3.58
CA THR A 71 3.05 10.93 -3.23
C THR A 71 2.24 10.46 -2.01
N PHE A 72 1.87 11.37 -1.11
CA PHE A 72 1.00 11.03 0.01
C PHE A 72 -0.45 10.85 -0.44
N TRP A 73 -0.99 9.64 -0.23
CA TRP A 73 -2.37 9.29 -0.56
C TRP A 73 -3.20 8.83 0.64
N ALA A 74 -2.66 8.92 1.86
CA ALA A 74 -3.27 8.38 3.07
C ALA A 74 -3.72 6.90 2.92
N GLY A 75 -2.98 6.12 2.12
CA GLY A 75 -3.33 4.74 1.81
C GLY A 75 -4.49 4.52 0.83
N MET A 76 -5.03 5.56 0.19
CA MET A 76 -6.12 5.45 -0.79
C MET A 76 -5.59 5.40 -2.23
N SER A 77 -5.93 4.35 -3.00
CA SER A 77 -5.78 4.40 -4.47
C SER A 77 -6.98 5.13 -5.12
N THR A 78 -6.83 5.64 -6.35
CA THR A 78 -7.91 6.35 -7.06
C THR A 78 -9.17 5.49 -7.29
N THR A 79 -9.05 4.17 -7.36
CA THR A 79 -10.18 3.23 -7.50
C THR A 79 -10.89 2.98 -6.17
N GLN A 80 -10.14 2.98 -5.06
CA GLN A 80 -10.67 2.80 -3.72
C GLN A 80 -11.65 3.92 -3.33
N ARG A 81 -11.51 5.14 -3.87
CA ARG A 81 -12.44 6.24 -3.62
C ARG A 81 -13.83 6.00 -4.20
N SER A 82 -13.94 5.46 -5.42
CA SER A 82 -15.24 5.07 -5.99
C SER A 82 -15.79 3.81 -5.32
N GLU A 83 -14.93 2.85 -4.98
CA GLU A 83 -15.33 1.62 -4.30
C GLU A 83 -15.77 1.88 -2.85
N SER A 84 -15.14 2.81 -2.14
CA SER A 84 -15.52 3.19 -0.78
C SER A 84 -16.85 3.94 -0.75
N ILE A 85 -17.11 4.78 -1.75
CA ILE A 85 -18.40 5.47 -1.89
C ILE A 85 -19.49 4.47 -2.26
N ASN A 86 -19.21 3.52 -3.16
CA ASN A 86 -20.15 2.45 -3.47
C ASN A 86 -20.42 1.59 -2.22
N ALA A 87 -19.38 1.11 -1.53
CA ALA A 87 -19.52 0.33 -0.30
C ALA A 87 -20.27 1.09 0.82
N PHE A 88 -20.11 2.42 0.90
CA PHE A 88 -20.86 3.26 1.82
C PHE A 88 -22.37 3.22 1.54
N PHE A 89 -22.76 3.19 0.26
CA PHE A 89 -24.17 3.20 -0.16
C PHE A 89 -24.75 1.82 -0.50
N ASP A 90 -23.93 0.77 -0.63
CA ASP A 90 -24.34 -0.56 -1.11
C ASP A 90 -25.48 -1.17 -0.29
N LYS A 91 -25.54 -0.86 1.02
CA LYS A 91 -26.60 -1.34 1.93
C LYS A 91 -27.89 -0.50 1.87
N PHE A 92 -27.85 0.66 1.24
CA PHE A 92 -28.88 1.71 1.34
C PHE A 92 -29.50 2.10 0.00
N VAL A 93 -28.76 1.98 -1.10
CA VAL A 93 -29.15 2.46 -2.43
C VAL A 93 -28.97 1.36 -3.47
N ASN A 94 -29.95 1.18 -4.34
CA ASN A 94 -29.86 0.29 -5.49
C ASN A 94 -30.46 0.96 -6.74
N SER A 95 -30.43 0.25 -7.87
CA SER A 95 -30.90 0.78 -9.16
C SER A 95 -32.39 1.17 -9.21
N LYS A 96 -33.19 0.75 -8.22
CA LYS A 96 -34.62 1.06 -8.11
C LYS A 96 -34.92 2.15 -7.08
N THR A 97 -33.92 2.67 -6.37
CA THR A 97 -34.10 3.71 -5.36
C THR A 97 -34.46 5.04 -6.02
N THR A 98 -35.63 5.58 -5.69
CA THR A 98 -36.05 6.91 -6.19
C THR A 98 -35.30 8.04 -5.49
N LEU A 99 -35.27 9.24 -6.09
CA LEU A 99 -34.57 10.39 -5.51
C LEU A 99 -35.08 10.78 -4.11
N LYS A 100 -36.40 10.68 -3.87
CA LYS A 100 -36.98 10.92 -2.54
C LYS A 100 -36.51 9.88 -1.52
N GLN A 101 -36.50 8.61 -1.91
CA GLN A 101 -35.99 7.53 -1.05
C GLN A 101 -34.49 7.65 -0.81
N PHE A 102 -33.74 8.13 -1.81
CA PHE A 102 -32.31 8.36 -1.68
C PHE A 102 -31.99 9.36 -0.57
N VAL A 103 -32.73 10.48 -0.46
CA VAL A 103 -32.50 11.46 0.62
C VAL A 103 -32.68 10.84 2.00
N GLU A 104 -33.69 9.97 2.17
CA GLU A 104 -33.91 9.28 3.44
C GLU A 104 -32.82 8.24 3.72
N GLN A 105 -32.47 7.44 2.71
CA GLN A 105 -31.43 6.41 2.80
C GLN A 105 -30.04 7.01 3.03
N TYR A 106 -29.76 8.21 2.49
CA TYR A 106 -28.55 8.96 2.75
C TYR A 106 -28.43 9.34 4.23
N ARG A 107 -29.52 9.78 4.86
CA ARG A 107 -29.53 10.06 6.31
C ARG A 107 -29.32 8.79 7.13
N CYS A 108 -29.88 7.66 6.70
CA CYS A 108 -29.63 6.36 7.32
C CYS A 108 -28.15 5.94 7.21
N ALA A 109 -27.55 6.08 6.03
CA ALA A 109 -26.14 5.77 5.79
C ALA A 109 -25.20 6.65 6.63
N LEU A 110 -25.54 7.94 6.78
CA LEU A 110 -24.80 8.83 7.67
C LEU A 110 -24.88 8.41 9.13
N ARG A 111 -26.08 8.07 9.63
CA ARG A 111 -26.23 7.60 11.02
C ARG A 111 -25.46 6.29 11.26
N ASP A 112 -25.54 5.33 10.34
CA ASP A 112 -24.80 4.06 10.43
C ASP A 112 -23.28 4.28 10.46
N LYS A 113 -22.78 5.25 9.69
CA LYS A 113 -21.35 5.63 9.74
C LYS A 113 -20.97 6.23 11.09
N VAL A 114 -21.74 7.18 11.60
CA VAL A 114 -21.48 7.80 12.92
C VAL A 114 -21.53 6.76 14.02
N GLU A 115 -22.49 5.83 13.99
CA GLU A 115 -22.61 4.74 14.95
C GLU A 115 -21.39 3.81 14.90
N LYS A 116 -20.90 3.48 13.70
CA LYS A 116 -19.69 2.66 13.53
C LYS A 116 -18.43 3.38 14.01
N GLU A 117 -18.31 4.68 13.77
CA GLU A 117 -17.21 5.50 14.31
C GLU A 117 -17.27 5.50 15.84
N PHE A 118 -18.45 5.74 16.42
CA PHE A 118 -18.66 5.71 17.87
C PHE A 118 -18.36 4.33 18.47
N GLN A 119 -18.80 3.24 17.83
CA GLN A 119 -18.48 1.88 18.27
C GLN A 119 -16.99 1.56 18.12
N ALA A 120 -16.33 2.06 17.07
CA ALA A 120 -14.89 1.92 16.90
C ALA A 120 -14.12 2.68 17.99
N ASP A 121 -14.57 3.88 18.35
CA ASP A 121 -14.01 4.65 19.46
C ASP A 121 -14.19 3.90 20.79
N ILE A 122 -15.40 3.43 21.11
CA ILE A 122 -15.65 2.62 22.32
C ILE A 122 -14.77 1.37 22.35
N ASN A 123 -14.66 0.67 21.23
CA ASN A 123 -13.80 -0.51 21.12
C ASN A 123 -12.32 -0.12 21.31
N SER A 124 -11.91 1.06 20.85
CA SER A 124 -10.58 1.62 21.08
C SER A 124 -10.28 1.86 22.56
N PHE A 125 -11.28 2.24 23.35
CA PHE A 125 -11.12 2.45 24.79
C PHE A 125 -11.23 1.16 25.61
N THR A 126 -11.94 0.15 25.11
CA THR A 126 -12.26 -1.06 25.89
C THR A 126 -11.29 -2.22 25.61
N ASN A 127 -10.71 -2.29 24.42
CA ASN A 127 -9.84 -3.40 24.00
C ASN A 127 -8.42 -2.91 23.69
N LEU A 128 -7.47 -3.12 24.61
CA LEU A 128 -6.07 -2.89 24.31
C LEU A 128 -5.52 -4.07 23.50
N ILE A 129 -4.92 -3.79 22.34
CA ILE A 129 -4.10 -4.79 21.65
C ILE A 129 -2.77 -4.85 22.41
N PRO A 130 -2.37 -6.01 22.98
CA PRO A 130 -1.13 -6.11 23.74
C PRO A 130 0.09 -6.01 22.82
N CYS A 131 1.19 -5.48 23.34
CA CYS A 131 2.49 -5.56 22.67
C CYS A 131 2.90 -7.04 22.52
N VAL A 132 3.33 -7.43 21.33
CA VAL A 132 3.79 -8.80 21.03
C VAL A 132 5.30 -8.93 21.19
N THR A 133 6.03 -7.82 21.14
CA THR A 133 7.49 -7.77 21.33
C THR A 133 7.84 -7.01 22.62
N ARG A 134 9.15 -6.95 22.91
CA ARG A 134 9.71 -6.14 24.00
C ARG A 134 10.30 -4.81 23.51
N TYR A 135 10.09 -4.44 22.25
CA TYR A 135 10.66 -3.23 21.68
C TYR A 135 10.02 -1.98 22.29
N PRO A 136 10.81 -1.01 22.81
CA PRO A 136 10.26 0.20 23.41
C PRO A 136 9.40 1.01 22.43
N MET A 137 9.77 1.06 21.15
CA MET A 137 8.99 1.70 20.09
C MET A 137 7.58 1.11 19.92
N GLU A 138 7.40 -0.19 20.17
CA GLU A 138 6.08 -0.80 20.09
C GLU A 138 5.17 -0.24 21.19
N LYS A 139 5.68 -0.19 22.42
CA LYS A 139 4.97 0.40 23.56
C LYS A 139 4.70 1.90 23.36
N GLN A 140 5.66 2.62 22.79
CA GLN A 140 5.52 4.03 22.45
C GLN A 140 4.37 4.24 21.45
N VAL A 141 4.35 3.47 20.36
CA VAL A 141 3.31 3.57 19.33
C VAL A 141 1.95 3.13 19.86
N GLN A 142 1.89 2.10 20.71
CA GLN A 142 0.65 1.64 21.36
C GLN A 142 -0.08 2.76 22.11
N GLN A 143 0.66 3.70 22.70
CA GLN A 143 0.10 4.80 23.49
C GLN A 143 -0.39 5.98 22.63
N ILE A 144 0.10 6.08 21.39
CA ILE A 144 -0.12 7.24 20.51
C ILE A 144 -1.13 6.90 19.40
N TYR A 145 -1.09 5.67 18.87
CA TYR A 145 -1.88 5.26 17.71
C TYR A 145 -3.28 4.77 18.12
N THR A 146 -4.24 4.93 17.21
CA THR A 146 -5.52 4.20 17.28
C THR A 146 -5.27 2.69 17.19
N LEU A 147 -6.18 1.85 17.70
CA LEU A 147 -6.01 0.40 17.65
C LEU A 147 -5.72 -0.14 16.24
N SER A 148 -6.43 0.39 15.23
CA SER A 148 -6.21 -0.01 13.83
C SER A 148 -4.79 0.30 13.37
N LYS A 149 -4.29 1.50 13.70
CA LYS A 149 -2.94 1.92 13.31
C LYS A 149 -1.87 1.18 14.10
N PHE A 150 -2.10 0.88 15.36
CA PHE A 150 -1.20 0.06 16.15
C PHE A 150 -1.12 -1.38 15.61
N ALA A 151 -2.26 -1.98 15.22
CA ALA A 151 -2.27 -3.30 14.60
C ALA A 151 -1.52 -3.34 13.26
N GLU A 152 -1.65 -2.29 12.44
CA GLU A 152 -0.86 -2.14 11.21
C GLU A 152 0.64 -2.03 11.53
N PHE A 153 1.03 -1.22 12.53
CA PHE A 153 2.42 -1.08 12.96
C PHE A 153 3.01 -2.41 13.48
N GLN A 154 2.28 -3.13 14.34
CA GLN A 154 2.73 -4.42 14.86
C GLN A 154 2.99 -5.43 13.75
N ARG A 155 2.16 -5.42 12.70
CA ARG A 155 2.36 -6.26 11.52
C ARG A 155 3.65 -5.90 10.79
N GLU A 156 3.90 -4.62 10.52
CA GLU A 156 5.15 -4.17 9.90
C GLU A 156 6.37 -4.53 10.75
N LEU A 157 6.29 -4.36 12.08
CA LEU A 157 7.36 -4.72 13.01
C LEU A 157 7.63 -6.23 13.00
N PHE A 158 6.58 -7.04 13.06
CA PHE A 158 6.69 -8.50 13.12
C PHE A 158 7.18 -9.09 11.78
N GLU A 159 6.60 -8.66 10.66
CA GLU A 159 7.02 -9.10 9.33
C GLU A 159 8.45 -8.66 9.01
N GLY A 160 8.85 -7.45 9.44
CA GLY A 160 10.25 -7.01 9.35
C GLY A 160 11.21 -7.90 10.14
N LYS A 161 10.80 -8.43 11.29
CA LYS A 161 11.66 -9.33 12.08
C LYS A 161 11.77 -10.74 11.52
N LEU A 162 10.72 -11.23 10.87
CA LEU A 162 10.70 -12.60 10.36
C LEU A 162 11.24 -12.72 8.94
N TYR A 163 11.04 -11.70 8.12
CA TYR A 163 11.19 -11.83 6.67
C TYR A 163 12.09 -10.77 6.05
N CYS A 164 12.74 -9.90 6.84
CA CYS A 164 13.66 -8.89 6.31
C CYS A 164 15.06 -9.02 6.92
N ASP A 165 16.07 -8.96 6.04
CA ASP A 165 17.50 -9.01 6.40
C ASP A 165 18.25 -7.81 5.83
N ILE A 166 19.21 -7.25 6.58
CA ILE A 166 20.13 -6.25 6.04
C ILE A 166 21.25 -6.96 5.30
N LEU A 167 21.39 -6.66 4.01
CA LEU A 167 22.45 -7.22 3.17
C LEU A 167 23.69 -6.31 3.11
N LEU A 168 23.47 -5.00 3.07
CA LEU A 168 24.53 -4.01 2.88
C LEU A 168 24.26 -2.76 3.71
N CYS A 169 25.34 -2.19 4.23
CA CYS A 169 25.37 -0.87 4.85
C CYS A 169 26.56 -0.10 4.25
N GLU A 170 26.29 1.02 3.60
CA GLU A 170 27.32 1.94 3.09
C GLU A 170 27.31 3.21 3.94
N ASP A 171 28.44 3.45 4.61
CA ASP A 171 28.71 4.66 5.41
C ASP A 171 27.69 5.00 6.51
N GLY A 172 26.88 4.02 6.94
CA GLY A 172 25.81 4.22 7.91
C GLY A 172 24.66 5.11 7.41
N ARG A 173 24.60 5.35 6.10
CA ARG A 173 23.59 6.20 5.46
C ARG A 173 22.74 5.43 4.46
N LYS A 174 23.34 4.48 3.72
CA LYS A 174 22.59 3.68 2.76
C LYS A 174 22.52 2.24 3.22
N TYR A 175 21.31 1.69 3.17
CA TYR A 175 21.05 0.30 3.53
C TYR A 175 20.34 -0.43 2.41
N THR A 176 20.73 -1.68 2.19
CA THR A 176 20.00 -2.62 1.35
C THR A 176 19.35 -3.65 2.25
N VAL A 177 18.02 -3.67 2.28
CA VAL A 177 17.22 -4.63 3.03
C VAL A 177 16.57 -5.59 2.05
N GLN A 178 16.78 -6.89 2.23
CA GLN A 178 16.12 -7.93 1.46
C GLN A 178 14.88 -8.42 2.21
N GLU A 179 13.75 -8.47 1.52
CA GLU A 179 12.52 -9.06 2.00
C GLU A 179 12.26 -10.41 1.30
N HIS A 180 12.01 -11.44 2.08
CA HIS A 180 11.64 -12.78 1.60
C HIS A 180 10.11 -12.86 1.47
N MET A 181 9.61 -12.79 0.25
CA MET A 181 8.17 -12.82 -0.04
C MET A 181 7.75 -14.15 -0.66
N ASP A 182 6.52 -14.56 -0.38
CA ASP A 182 5.83 -15.63 -1.10
C ASP A 182 4.80 -14.98 -2.05
N ILE A 183 5.06 -15.09 -3.35
CA ILE A 183 4.16 -14.57 -4.39
C ILE A 183 3.65 -15.78 -5.17
N ASN A 184 2.37 -16.09 -5.01
CA ASN A 184 1.70 -17.21 -5.69
C ASN A 184 2.37 -18.58 -5.48
N GLY A 185 2.94 -18.83 -4.30
CA GLY A 185 3.66 -20.07 -3.97
C GLY A 185 5.13 -20.08 -4.37
N PHE A 186 5.64 -18.99 -4.95
CA PHE A 186 7.04 -18.84 -5.31
C PHE A 186 7.74 -17.91 -4.33
N LYS A 187 8.83 -18.42 -3.73
CA LYS A 187 9.73 -17.61 -2.90
C LYS A 187 10.50 -16.63 -3.79
N LYS A 188 10.28 -15.34 -3.59
CA LYS A 188 11.00 -14.26 -4.26
C LYS A 188 11.66 -13.39 -3.21
N ASN A 189 12.94 -13.08 -3.43
CA ASN A 189 13.67 -12.14 -2.59
C ASN A 189 13.71 -10.80 -3.29
N VAL A 190 13.26 -9.74 -2.61
CA VAL A 190 13.21 -8.39 -3.18
C VAL A 190 14.04 -7.46 -2.32
N ASN A 191 14.90 -6.69 -2.97
CA ASN A 191 15.76 -5.74 -2.30
C ASN A 191 15.11 -4.36 -2.27
N PHE A 192 15.14 -3.74 -1.10
CA PHE A 192 14.71 -2.37 -0.83
C PHE A 192 15.90 -1.54 -0.42
N TYR A 193 15.91 -0.30 -0.89
CA TYR A 193 17.01 0.64 -0.69
C TYR A 193 16.55 1.74 0.24
N ILE A 194 17.36 2.03 1.24
CA ILE A 194 17.07 3.03 2.26
C ILE A 194 18.18 4.07 2.24
N ASP A 195 17.80 5.34 2.15
CA ASP A 195 18.66 6.48 2.43
C ASP A 195 18.27 7.02 3.81
N PHE A 196 19.21 7.01 4.75
CA PHE A 196 19.01 7.31 6.15
C PHE A 196 19.96 8.41 6.61
N ASP A 197 19.39 9.47 7.18
CA ASP A 197 20.13 10.53 7.84
C ASP A 197 20.29 10.21 9.34
N PRO A 198 21.53 9.90 9.80
CA PRO A 198 21.78 9.57 11.20
C PRO A 198 21.67 10.76 12.14
N ILE A 199 21.67 12.00 11.63
CA ILE A 199 21.55 13.21 12.45
C ILE A 199 20.08 13.46 12.80
N THR A 200 19.19 13.39 11.80
CA THR A 200 17.76 13.62 12.00
C THR A 200 17.00 12.34 12.34
N CYS A 201 17.65 11.18 12.29
CA CYS A 201 17.06 9.84 12.37
C CYS A 201 15.91 9.65 11.37
N PHE A 202 16.01 10.27 10.19
CA PHE A 202 15.00 10.18 9.14
C PHE A 202 15.53 9.34 7.99
N GLY A 203 14.79 8.32 7.59
CA GLY A 203 15.05 7.51 6.42
C GLY A 203 13.92 7.50 5.41
N ILE A 204 14.32 7.44 4.13
CA ILE A 204 13.48 7.26 2.96
C ILE A 204 13.73 5.84 2.46
N CYS A 205 12.67 5.03 2.38
CA CYS A 205 12.75 3.69 1.81
C CYS A 205 12.13 3.67 0.41
N SER A 206 12.72 2.92 -0.51
CA SER A 206 12.21 2.71 -1.87
C SER A 206 10.82 2.06 -1.92
N CYS A 207 10.34 1.46 -0.83
CA CYS A 207 8.95 1.01 -0.74
C CYS A 207 7.94 2.15 -0.60
N HIS A 208 8.39 3.34 -0.17
CA HIS A 208 7.61 4.57 0.02
C HIS A 208 6.36 4.39 0.90
N LEU A 209 6.34 3.40 1.81
CA LEU A 209 5.18 3.19 2.67
C LEU A 209 4.90 4.41 3.55
N PHE A 210 5.96 5.04 4.06
CA PHE A 210 5.84 6.24 4.88
C PHE A 210 5.31 7.41 4.06
N ASP A 211 5.84 7.62 2.86
CA ASP A 211 5.36 8.67 1.96
C ASP A 211 3.90 8.44 1.57
N PHE A 212 3.51 7.19 1.29
CA PHE A 212 2.18 6.83 0.77
C PHE A 212 1.09 6.75 1.87
N ARG A 213 1.42 6.19 3.03
CA ARG A 213 0.48 5.91 4.14
C ARG A 213 0.74 6.68 5.43
N GLY A 214 1.89 7.36 5.54
CA GLY A 214 2.32 8.00 6.79
C GLY A 214 2.77 7.00 7.86
N MET A 215 3.07 5.76 7.49
CA MET A 215 3.47 4.70 8.42
C MET A 215 4.86 4.18 8.09
N ILE A 216 5.70 4.03 9.12
CA ILE A 216 7.03 3.46 8.96
C ILE A 216 6.93 2.01 8.43
N CYS A 217 7.73 1.68 7.42
CA CYS A 217 7.76 0.32 6.87
C CYS A 217 8.64 -0.61 7.69
N ARG A 218 8.37 -1.91 7.56
CA ARG A 218 9.22 -3.01 8.01
C ARG A 218 10.70 -2.81 7.68
N HIS A 219 11.05 -2.35 6.47
CA HIS A 219 12.45 -2.21 6.06
C HIS A 219 13.18 -1.15 6.88
N LEU A 220 12.52 -0.01 7.14
CA LEU A 220 13.09 1.04 7.98
C LEU A 220 13.12 0.63 9.45
N LEU A 221 12.12 -0.13 9.92
CA LEU A 221 12.14 -0.72 11.27
C LEU A 221 13.32 -1.67 11.47
N VAL A 222 13.69 -2.46 10.46
CA VAL A 222 14.88 -3.31 10.53
C VAL A 222 16.16 -2.48 10.64
N VAL A 223 16.29 -1.39 9.87
CA VAL A 223 17.42 -0.46 9.98
C VAL A 223 17.47 0.21 11.37
N PHE A 224 16.34 0.63 11.91
CA PHE A 224 16.27 1.21 13.26
C PHE A 224 16.76 0.21 14.32
N ASN A 225 16.32 -1.04 14.22
CA ASN A 225 16.79 -2.10 15.10
C ASN A 225 18.29 -2.37 14.96
N TRP A 226 18.83 -2.33 13.74
CA TRP A 226 20.26 -2.48 13.49
C TRP A 226 21.09 -1.35 14.10
N LEU A 227 20.56 -0.13 14.06
CA LEU A 227 21.16 1.07 14.64
C LEU A 227 20.92 1.22 16.15
N ASP A 228 20.28 0.24 16.78
CA ASP A 228 19.90 0.28 18.20
C ASP A 228 19.01 1.50 18.56
N ILE A 229 18.20 1.96 17.61
CA ILE A 229 17.21 3.02 17.80
C ILE A 229 15.96 2.41 18.41
N HIS A 230 15.77 2.63 19.71
CA HIS A 230 14.68 1.98 20.48
C HIS A 230 13.34 2.71 20.43
N HIS A 231 13.31 3.99 20.04
CA HIS A 231 12.11 4.82 19.99
C HIS A 231 11.99 5.48 18.62
N LEU A 232 10.76 5.61 18.12
CA LEU A 232 10.51 6.34 16.89
C LEU A 232 10.69 7.84 17.13
N PRO A 233 11.44 8.54 16.26
CA PRO A 233 11.46 9.99 16.23
C PRO A 233 10.06 10.56 15.95
N GLU A 234 9.80 11.78 16.44
CA GLU A 234 8.49 12.44 16.33
C GLU A 234 7.99 12.56 14.88
N VAL A 235 8.90 12.68 13.91
CA VAL A 235 8.55 12.75 12.48
C VAL A 235 7.75 11.52 12.00
N TYR A 236 7.94 10.37 12.66
CA TYR A 236 7.20 9.13 12.37
C TYR A 236 5.94 8.96 13.22
N LEU A 237 5.76 9.76 14.27
CA LEU A 237 4.65 9.70 15.22
C LEU A 237 3.59 10.75 14.90
N MET A 238 3.14 10.79 13.64
CA MET A 238 2.11 11.73 13.24
C MET A 238 0.80 11.43 13.99
N SER A 239 0.31 12.39 14.77
CA SER A 239 -1.05 12.35 15.36
C SER A 239 -2.07 12.53 14.23
N ARG A 240 -2.56 11.44 13.65
CA ARG A 240 -3.58 11.50 12.59
C ARG A 240 -4.60 10.39 12.75
#